data_AF-A0A8N4QBF7-F1
#
_entry.id   AF-A0A8N4QBF7-F1
#
_cell.length_a   1.000
_cell.length_b   1.000
_cell.length_c   1.000
_cell.angle_alpha   90.00
_cell.angle_beta   90.00
_cell.angle_gamma   90.00
#
_symmetry.space_group_name_H-M   'P 1'
#
loop_
_entity.id
_entity.type
_entity.pdbx_description
1 polymer ?
#
loop_
_entity_poly.entity_id
_entity_poly.type
_entity_poly.pdbx_seq_one_letter_code
_entity_poly.pdbx_strand_id
1 'polypeptide(L)'
;MKQVAATKGHNKKATPTRLVSPASTLRKRRGNSFEIATLLCSMLIGAGYPAMVVSGIARAETVLNDQRNVPYPHQIKEVKTEEKENPKIWAGQKYKLRTIPDLESHLEENIVEMMKQKEEDEKRLRLEAERLELEEMELIAVDRYHFRRSHAWVVIVDNAPWSIKPKKTYVNDEGDEVLAPPKARFIEPSTGFICDTHCKQYIIIDSVWDHQNYYVNMQNYQRVSELRWNLQDNKDWEHILPGEPPEMRSFTAGSDENISESIRSLGEEKHLDTIRSWVDKLHIGLKEFEERFPHLQKTIYYAGAVHERFSRYSQRDGKSEQLTLYNDDEYKEPSIRWQYYENRSDLLQQIKLFCENGKIEETFYKGRNDSLR
;
A
#
# COMPACT_ATOMS: atom_id res chain seq x y z
N MET A 1 60.18 15.66 -14.39
CA MET A 1 58.93 14.88 -14.54
C MET A 1 58.33 14.66 -13.16
N LYS A 2 57.41 15.53 -12.73
CA LYS A 2 56.64 15.35 -11.49
C LYS A 2 55.27 14.82 -11.89
N GLN A 3 55.00 13.55 -11.60
CA GLN A 3 53.67 12.97 -11.75
C GLN A 3 52.71 13.67 -10.77
N VAL A 4 51.73 14.37 -11.34
CA VAL A 4 50.60 14.92 -10.60
C VAL A 4 49.67 13.74 -10.31
N ALA A 5 49.70 13.28 -9.06
CA ALA A 5 48.71 12.33 -8.55
C ALA A 5 47.36 13.04 -8.47
N ALA A 6 46.47 12.74 -9.42
CA ALA A 6 45.08 13.16 -9.38
C ALA A 6 44.35 12.33 -8.31
N THR A 7 44.36 12.80 -7.06
CA THR A 7 43.42 12.35 -6.03
C THR A 7 42.02 12.83 -6.39
N LYS A 8 41.30 12.03 -7.20
CA LYS A 8 39.85 12.14 -7.34
C LYS A 8 39.21 11.81 -5.99
N GLY A 9 38.98 12.85 -5.18
CA GLY A 9 38.12 12.78 -4.02
C GLY A 9 36.76 12.23 -4.47
N HIS A 10 36.43 11.03 -4.01
CA HIS A 10 35.07 10.51 -4.13
C HIS A 10 34.17 11.47 -3.36
N ASN A 11 33.32 12.21 -4.09
CA ASN A 11 32.26 13.01 -3.50
C ASN A 11 31.41 12.06 -2.65
N LYS A 12 31.58 12.08 -1.32
CA LYS A 12 30.68 11.39 -0.39
C LYS A 12 29.29 11.91 -0.73
N LYS A 13 28.42 11.04 -1.29
CA LYS A 13 27.03 11.40 -1.58
C LYS A 13 26.45 12.02 -0.32
N ALA A 14 26.06 13.30 -0.41
CA ALA A 14 25.53 14.04 0.71
C ALA A 14 24.25 13.35 1.19
N THR A 15 24.31 12.70 2.35
CA THR A 15 23.11 12.25 3.04
C THR A 15 22.32 13.48 3.48
N PRO A 16 20.99 13.48 3.38
CA PRO A 16 20.20 14.60 3.84
C PRO A 16 20.45 14.80 5.34
N THR A 17 20.90 16.01 5.71
CA THR A 17 21.24 16.36 7.10
C THR A 17 20.08 17.02 7.84
N ARG A 18 18.95 17.25 7.15
CA ARG A 18 17.79 17.97 7.67
C ARG A 18 16.51 17.32 7.16
N LEU A 19 15.51 17.28 8.04
CA LEU A 19 14.13 16.96 7.70
C LEU A 19 13.36 18.26 7.48
N VAL A 20 12.66 18.37 6.36
CA VAL A 20 11.82 19.54 6.02
C VAL A 20 10.39 19.32 6.52
N SER A 21 9.67 20.41 6.85
CA SER A 21 8.29 20.31 7.34
C SER A 21 7.37 19.68 6.31
N PRO A 22 6.38 18.86 6.73
CA PRO A 22 5.35 18.34 5.84
C PRO A 22 4.71 19.41 4.96
N ALA A 23 4.40 20.59 5.52
CA ALA A 23 3.86 21.73 4.78
C ALA A 23 4.81 22.22 3.66
N SER A 24 6.12 22.28 3.94
CA SER A 24 7.12 22.66 2.94
C SER A 24 7.31 21.58 1.87
N THR A 25 7.25 20.30 2.24
CA THR A 25 7.32 19.17 1.30
C THR A 25 6.12 19.19 0.36
N LEU A 26 4.91 19.45 0.89
CA LEU A 26 3.69 19.58 0.12
C LEU A 26 3.79 20.71 -0.92
N ARG A 27 4.28 21.89 -0.52
CA ARG A 27 4.50 23.03 -1.41
C ARG A 27 5.55 22.75 -2.49
N LYS A 28 6.65 22.08 -2.12
CA LYS A 28 7.73 21.74 -3.07
C LYS A 28 7.35 20.62 -4.03
N ARG A 29 6.37 19.79 -3.67
CA ARG A 29 5.97 18.56 -4.39
C ARG A 29 7.15 17.64 -4.73
N ARG A 30 8.17 17.65 -3.87
CA ARG A 30 9.39 16.84 -3.99
C ARG A 30 10.02 16.74 -2.60
N GLY A 31 10.44 15.54 -2.22
CA GLY A 31 11.15 15.29 -0.98
C GLY A 31 11.92 13.98 -1.03
N ASN A 32 12.72 13.74 0.02
CA ASN A 32 13.32 12.43 0.27
C ASN A 32 12.27 11.46 0.87
N SER A 33 12.64 10.18 1.06
CA SER A 33 11.72 9.17 1.60
C SER A 33 11.20 9.55 2.99
N PHE A 34 12.04 10.08 3.88
CA PHE A 34 11.66 10.53 5.22
C PHE A 34 10.66 11.69 5.17
N GLU A 35 10.86 12.68 4.32
CA GLU A 35 9.99 13.85 4.14
C GLU A 35 8.62 13.45 3.59
N ILE A 36 8.59 12.55 2.60
CA ILE A 36 7.34 12.07 2.00
C ILE A 36 6.60 11.14 2.97
N ALA A 37 7.31 10.24 3.68
CA ALA A 37 6.72 9.38 4.69
C ALA A 37 6.11 10.19 5.84
N THR A 38 6.81 11.23 6.32
CA THR A 38 6.30 12.13 7.36
C THR A 38 5.05 12.88 6.89
N LEU A 39 5.02 13.35 5.64
CA LEU A 39 3.84 13.98 5.06
C LEU A 39 2.64 13.03 4.98
N LEU A 40 2.85 11.81 4.50
CA LEU A 40 1.81 10.79 4.39
C LEU A 40 1.28 10.38 5.77
N CYS A 41 2.17 10.12 6.73
CA CYS A 41 1.82 9.80 8.10
C CYS A 41 0.98 10.91 8.75
N SER A 42 1.37 12.19 8.56
CA SER A 42 0.60 13.34 9.05
C SER A 42 -0.83 13.38 8.50
N MET A 43 -1.01 13.06 7.20
CA MET A 43 -2.33 13.00 6.58
C MET A 43 -3.17 11.83 7.11
N LEU A 44 -2.55 10.66 7.33
CA LEU A 44 -3.24 9.47 7.84
C LEU A 44 -3.66 9.63 9.31
N ILE A 45 -2.81 10.22 10.15
CA ILE A 45 -3.14 10.59 11.53
C ILE A 45 -4.30 11.60 11.52
N GLY A 46 -4.26 12.60 10.65
CA GLY A 46 -5.37 13.56 10.47
C GLY A 46 -6.69 12.91 10.03
N ALA A 47 -6.62 11.76 9.35
CA ALA A 47 -7.79 10.95 8.98
C ALA A 47 -8.21 9.93 10.07
N GLY A 48 -7.53 9.90 11.22
CA GLY A 48 -7.84 9.01 12.35
C GLY A 48 -7.31 7.59 12.22
N TYR A 49 -6.30 7.35 11.37
CA TYR A 49 -5.61 6.06 11.32
C TYR A 49 -4.43 6.04 12.32
N PRO A 50 -4.21 4.91 13.03
CA PRO A 50 -3.03 4.71 13.86
C PRO A 50 -1.80 4.47 12.96
N ALA A 51 -1.27 5.55 12.41
CA ALA A 51 -0.15 5.54 11.48
C ALA A 51 1.11 6.08 12.13
N MET A 52 2.26 5.49 11.79
CA MET A 52 3.57 5.90 12.25
C MET A 52 4.57 5.87 11.09
N VAL A 53 5.63 6.65 11.18
CA VAL A 53 6.74 6.60 10.23
C VAL A 53 7.76 5.58 10.71
N VAL A 54 8.21 4.71 9.82
CA VAL A 54 9.25 3.72 10.07
C VAL A 54 10.55 4.21 9.47
N SER A 55 11.64 4.14 10.24
CA SER A 55 13.01 4.26 9.76
C SER A 55 13.66 2.90 9.79
N GLY A 56 14.28 2.53 8.68
CA GLY A 56 15.02 1.29 8.60
C GLY A 56 15.76 1.15 7.28
N ILE A 57 15.98 -0.08 6.87
CA ILE A 57 16.73 -0.42 5.67
C ILE A 57 15.83 -1.16 4.69
N ALA A 58 15.83 -0.70 3.45
CA ALA A 58 15.07 -1.31 2.35
C ALA A 58 15.98 -1.74 1.19
N ARG A 59 15.43 -2.57 0.30
CA ARG A 59 16.10 -3.02 -0.92
C ARG A 59 16.37 -1.87 -1.87
N ALA A 60 17.33 -2.08 -2.78
CA ALA A 60 17.77 -1.07 -3.73
C ALA A 60 16.63 -0.57 -4.62
N GLU A 61 15.78 -1.49 -5.09
CA GLU A 61 14.63 -1.21 -5.96
C GLU A 61 13.65 -0.24 -5.28
N THR A 62 13.28 -0.50 -4.03
CA THR A 62 12.39 0.35 -3.24
C THR A 62 12.99 1.74 -3.01
N VAL A 63 14.27 1.82 -2.64
CA VAL A 63 14.97 3.08 -2.35
C VAL A 63 15.14 3.94 -3.60
N LEU A 64 15.39 3.32 -4.76
CA LEU A 64 15.51 3.99 -6.04
C LEU A 64 14.15 4.23 -6.71
N ASN A 65 13.07 3.70 -6.14
CA ASN A 65 11.73 3.67 -6.71
C ASN A 65 11.74 3.09 -8.15
N ASP A 66 12.49 2.01 -8.34
CA ASP A 66 12.48 1.23 -9.58
C ASP A 66 11.38 0.17 -9.50
N GLN A 67 10.39 0.28 -10.38
CA GLN A 67 9.21 -0.59 -10.42
C GLN A 67 9.24 -1.58 -11.60
N ARG A 68 10.35 -1.65 -12.36
CA ARG A 68 10.45 -2.49 -13.56
C ARG A 68 10.30 -3.98 -13.30
N ASN A 69 10.60 -4.45 -12.10
CA ASN A 69 10.43 -5.86 -11.71
C ASN A 69 9.07 -6.13 -11.07
N VAL A 70 8.26 -5.08 -10.85
CA VAL A 70 6.95 -5.21 -10.20
C VAL A 70 5.88 -5.40 -11.27
N PRO A 71 5.04 -6.45 -11.19
CA PRO A 71 3.92 -6.61 -12.11
C PRO A 71 2.93 -5.47 -11.93
N TYR A 72 2.17 -5.17 -12.99
CA TYR A 72 1.18 -4.11 -12.94
C TYR A 72 0.12 -4.39 -11.85
N PRO A 73 -0.02 -3.54 -10.82
CA PRO A 73 -0.78 -3.89 -9.60
C PRO A 73 -2.27 -3.60 -9.70
N HIS A 74 -2.72 -2.84 -10.71
CA HIS A 74 -4.12 -2.47 -10.84
C HIS A 74 -4.84 -3.45 -11.77
N GLN A 75 -6.09 -3.76 -11.45
CA GLN A 75 -6.95 -4.48 -12.38
C GLN A 75 -7.16 -3.62 -13.62
N ILE A 76 -6.87 -4.20 -14.79
CA ILE A 76 -7.21 -3.58 -16.06
C ILE A 76 -8.74 -3.52 -16.10
N LYS A 77 -9.28 -2.30 -16.17
CA LYS A 77 -10.73 -2.08 -16.19
C LYS A 77 -11.26 -2.56 -17.54
N GLU A 78 -11.53 -3.85 -17.67
CA GLU A 78 -12.33 -4.34 -18.78
C GLU A 78 -13.79 -4.04 -18.43
N VAL A 79 -14.33 -2.97 -19.03
CA VAL A 79 -15.76 -2.66 -18.93
C VAL A 79 -16.49 -3.82 -19.61
N LYS A 80 -16.96 -4.78 -18.82
CA LYS A 80 -17.84 -5.84 -19.30
C LYS A 80 -19.09 -5.17 -19.86
N THR A 81 -19.28 -5.27 -21.16
CA THR A 81 -20.60 -5.04 -21.77
C THR A 81 -21.55 -5.97 -21.05
N GLU A 82 -22.53 -5.44 -20.32
CA GLU A 82 -23.63 -6.22 -19.76
C GLU A 82 -24.24 -7.01 -20.94
N GLU A 83 -23.93 -8.31 -21.03
CA GLU A 83 -24.65 -9.20 -21.93
C GLU A 83 -26.10 -9.10 -21.52
N LYS A 84 -26.95 -8.57 -22.41
CA LYS A 84 -28.39 -8.49 -22.20
C LYS A 84 -28.84 -9.89 -21.79
N GLU A 85 -29.27 -10.06 -20.54
CA GLU A 85 -29.87 -11.30 -20.07
C GLU A 85 -30.97 -11.68 -21.07
N ASN A 86 -30.81 -12.83 -21.72
CA ASN A 86 -31.86 -13.37 -22.57
C ASN A 86 -33.13 -13.46 -21.73
N PRO A 87 -34.26 -12.86 -22.16
CA PRO A 87 -35.49 -12.88 -21.37
C PRO A 87 -35.90 -14.33 -21.15
N LYS A 88 -35.91 -14.76 -19.88
CA LYS A 88 -36.41 -16.07 -19.47
C LYS A 88 -37.87 -16.17 -19.92
N ILE A 89 -38.13 -17.08 -20.86
CA ILE A 89 -39.46 -17.41 -21.33
C ILE A 89 -40.25 -17.98 -20.15
N TRP A 90 -41.27 -17.25 -19.70
CA TRP A 90 -42.20 -17.74 -18.68
C TRP A 90 -43.24 -18.65 -19.34
N ALA A 91 -43.00 -19.96 -19.33
CA ALA A 91 -44.01 -20.94 -19.72
C ALA A 91 -44.74 -21.46 -18.48
N GLY A 92 -45.93 -20.90 -18.22
CA GLY A 92 -46.86 -21.50 -17.27
C GLY A 92 -47.37 -22.85 -17.79
N GLN A 93 -47.10 -23.93 -17.07
CA GLN A 93 -47.80 -25.21 -17.27
C GLN A 93 -48.37 -25.74 -15.96
N LYS A 94 -49.66 -26.07 -16.03
CA LYS A 94 -50.58 -26.36 -14.93
C LYS A 94 -50.71 -27.87 -14.72
N TYR A 95 -49.58 -28.57 -14.64
CA TYR A 95 -49.50 -30.01 -14.32
C TYR A 95 -48.28 -30.25 -13.43
N LYS A 96 -48.50 -30.70 -12.18
CA LYS A 96 -47.41 -31.16 -11.30
C LYS A 96 -47.01 -32.57 -11.75
N LEU A 97 -45.93 -32.66 -12.53
CA LEU A 97 -45.21 -33.91 -12.73
C LEU A 97 -44.76 -34.43 -11.35
N ARG A 98 -44.87 -35.75 -11.13
CA ARG A 98 -44.28 -36.36 -9.92
C ARG A 98 -42.79 -35.99 -9.90
N THR A 99 -42.28 -35.58 -8.75
CA THR A 99 -40.85 -35.35 -8.58
C THR A 99 -40.13 -36.63 -8.95
N ILE A 100 -39.18 -36.51 -9.86
CA ILE A 100 -38.29 -37.61 -10.23
C ILE A 100 -37.63 -38.07 -8.90
N PRO A 101 -37.53 -39.38 -8.62
CA PRO A 101 -36.75 -39.85 -7.50
C PRO A 101 -35.37 -39.19 -7.55
N ASP A 102 -34.86 -38.78 -6.40
CA ASP A 102 -33.57 -38.14 -6.32
C ASP A 102 -32.50 -39.07 -6.91
N LEU A 103 -31.96 -38.64 -8.04
CA LEU A 103 -30.90 -39.29 -8.81
C LEU A 103 -29.61 -38.47 -8.64
N GLU A 104 -29.45 -37.73 -7.54
CA GLU A 104 -28.18 -37.14 -7.15
C GLU A 104 -27.12 -38.25 -7.08
N SER A 105 -26.37 -38.32 -8.17
CA SER A 105 -25.19 -39.14 -8.27
C SER A 105 -24.17 -38.56 -7.31
N HIS A 106 -23.49 -39.42 -6.54
CA HIS A 106 -22.28 -39.07 -5.76
C HIS A 106 -21.17 -38.42 -6.63
N LEU A 107 -21.39 -38.24 -7.94
CA LEU A 107 -20.59 -37.39 -8.81
C LEU A 107 -20.57 -35.92 -8.37
N GLU A 108 -21.66 -35.36 -7.84
CA GLU A 108 -21.67 -33.94 -7.42
C GLU A 108 -20.78 -33.72 -6.19
N GLU A 109 -20.84 -34.64 -5.22
CA GLU A 109 -19.93 -34.65 -4.07
C GLU A 109 -18.48 -34.84 -4.52
N ASN A 110 -18.20 -35.76 -5.45
CA ASN A 110 -16.86 -35.96 -6.02
C ASN A 110 -16.36 -34.73 -6.80
N ILE A 111 -17.23 -33.99 -7.50
CA ILE A 111 -16.87 -32.76 -8.21
C ILE A 111 -16.55 -31.66 -7.21
N VAL A 112 -17.33 -31.52 -6.14
CA VAL A 112 -17.08 -30.55 -5.06
C VAL A 112 -15.78 -30.88 -4.32
N GLU A 113 -15.50 -32.15 -4.05
CA GLU A 113 -14.23 -32.60 -3.47
C GLU A 113 -13.06 -32.33 -4.41
N MET A 114 -13.19 -32.61 -5.72
CA MET A 114 -12.18 -32.26 -6.71
C MET A 114 -11.97 -30.74 -6.80
N MET A 115 -13.02 -29.93 -6.72
CA MET A 115 -12.89 -28.47 -6.74
C MET A 115 -12.20 -27.95 -5.49
N LYS A 116 -12.50 -28.50 -4.30
CA LYS A 116 -11.79 -28.16 -3.06
C LYS A 116 -10.32 -28.56 -3.12
N GLN A 117 -10.02 -29.77 -3.58
CA GLN A 117 -8.64 -30.24 -3.77
C GLN A 117 -7.89 -29.36 -4.78
N LYS A 118 -8.54 -28.98 -5.89
CA LYS A 118 -7.97 -28.07 -6.88
C LYS A 118 -7.70 -26.68 -6.31
N GLU A 119 -8.61 -26.12 -5.50
CA GLU A 119 -8.39 -24.84 -4.82
C GLU A 119 -7.27 -24.92 -3.78
N GLU A 120 -7.18 -26.02 -3.05
CA GLU A 120 -6.12 -26.27 -2.07
C GLU A 120 -4.76 -26.43 -2.77
N ASP A 121 -4.70 -27.20 -3.85
CA ASP A 121 -3.49 -27.36 -4.66
C ASP A 121 -3.10 -26.05 -5.35
N GLU A 122 -4.06 -25.25 -5.83
CA GLU A 122 -3.79 -23.92 -6.39
C GLU A 122 -3.23 -22.98 -5.31
N LYS A 123 -3.77 -23.01 -4.08
CA LYS A 123 -3.20 -22.28 -2.94
C LYS A 123 -1.80 -22.76 -2.60
N ARG A 124 -1.55 -24.07 -2.60
CA ARG A 124 -0.21 -24.62 -2.33
C ARG A 124 0.79 -24.25 -3.41
N LEU A 125 0.40 -24.35 -4.68
CA LEU A 125 1.24 -23.95 -5.81
C LEU A 125 1.55 -22.45 -5.75
N ARG A 126 0.57 -21.62 -5.38
CA ARG A 126 0.78 -20.18 -5.20
C ARG A 126 1.74 -19.88 -4.05
N LEU A 127 1.58 -20.53 -2.91
CA LEU A 127 2.50 -20.39 -1.78
C LEU A 127 3.91 -20.87 -2.13
N GLU A 128 4.04 -21.94 -2.91
CA GLU A 128 5.32 -22.46 -3.38
C GLU A 128 5.97 -21.53 -4.42
N ALA A 129 5.18 -20.96 -5.35
CA ALA A 129 5.64 -19.92 -6.27
C ALA A 129 6.11 -18.67 -5.52
N GLU A 130 5.32 -18.19 -4.54
CA GLU A 130 5.72 -17.09 -3.66
C GLU A 130 7.00 -17.41 -2.88
N ARG A 131 7.20 -18.66 -2.45
CA ARG A 131 8.43 -19.13 -1.79
C ARG A 131 9.62 -19.17 -2.76
N LEU A 132 9.42 -19.59 -3.99
CA LEU A 132 10.50 -19.67 -4.98
C LEU A 132 10.92 -18.27 -5.44
N GLU A 133 9.96 -17.37 -5.70
CA GLU A 133 10.22 -15.94 -5.93
C GLU A 133 10.95 -15.30 -4.74
N LEU A 134 10.57 -15.68 -3.51
CA LEU A 134 11.27 -15.35 -2.26
C LEU A 134 12.78 -15.68 -2.42
N GLU A 135 13.09 -16.93 -2.73
CA GLU A 135 14.44 -17.48 -2.77
C GLU A 135 15.25 -16.86 -3.92
N GLU A 136 14.66 -16.70 -5.10
CA GLU A 136 15.30 -16.01 -6.23
C GLU A 136 15.65 -14.56 -5.88
N MET A 137 14.74 -13.85 -5.22
CA MET A 137 14.99 -12.48 -4.74
C MET A 137 16.06 -12.42 -3.64
N GLU A 138 16.33 -13.50 -2.91
CA GLU A 138 17.44 -13.61 -1.94
C GLU A 138 18.78 -13.94 -2.63
N LEU A 139 18.74 -14.61 -3.79
CA LEU A 139 19.90 -14.98 -4.59
C LEU A 139 20.41 -13.84 -5.50
N ILE A 140 19.62 -12.78 -5.70
CA ILE A 140 20.07 -11.58 -6.41
C ILE A 140 21.35 -11.07 -5.74
N ALA A 141 22.43 -10.99 -6.53
CA ALA A 141 23.77 -10.65 -6.08
C ALA A 141 23.75 -9.48 -5.08
N VAL A 142 24.21 -9.76 -3.86
CA VAL A 142 24.29 -8.83 -2.74
C VAL A 142 25.09 -7.61 -3.19
N ASP A 143 24.39 -6.53 -3.52
CA ASP A 143 25.02 -5.27 -3.89
C ASP A 143 25.90 -4.76 -2.74
N ARG A 144 26.96 -4.01 -3.06
CA ARG A 144 27.93 -3.43 -2.10
C ARG A 144 27.27 -2.61 -0.99
N TYR A 145 26.07 -2.08 -1.25
CA TYR A 145 25.28 -1.27 -0.31
C TYR A 145 24.08 -2.01 0.30
N HIS A 146 24.02 -3.34 0.16
CA HIS A 146 23.05 -4.15 0.89
C HIS A 146 23.23 -3.91 2.40
N PHE A 147 22.12 -3.76 3.13
CA PHE A 147 22.07 -3.30 4.54
C PHE A 147 22.53 -1.87 4.85
N ARG A 148 22.85 -1.01 3.86
CA ARG A 148 23.31 0.37 4.12
C ARG A 148 22.39 1.46 3.59
N ARG A 149 21.26 1.08 3.01
CA ARG A 149 20.30 2.01 2.41
C ARG A 149 19.21 2.36 3.41
N SER A 150 19.40 3.47 4.11
CA SER A 150 18.35 4.05 4.94
C SER A 150 17.15 4.43 4.08
N HIS A 151 15.97 3.95 4.45
CA HIS A 151 14.70 4.30 3.83
C HIS A 151 13.65 4.53 4.92
N ALA A 152 12.63 5.29 4.56
CA ALA A 152 11.50 5.53 5.44
C ALA A 152 10.20 5.26 4.71
N TRP A 153 9.31 4.56 5.40
CA TRP A 153 7.97 4.23 4.93
C TRP A 153 6.96 4.42 6.06
N VAL A 154 5.68 4.19 5.78
CA VAL A 154 4.62 4.36 6.78
C VAL A 154 4.10 3.00 7.20
N VAL A 155 3.87 2.82 8.49
CA VAL A 155 3.16 1.66 9.04
C VAL A 155 1.81 2.10 9.59
N ILE A 156 0.77 1.32 9.31
CA ILE A 156 -0.51 1.40 9.98
C ILE A 156 -0.63 0.18 10.89
N VAL A 157 -0.82 0.40 12.18
CA VAL A 157 -1.01 -0.67 13.16
C VAL A 157 -2.49 -0.86 13.39
N ASP A 158 -3.08 -1.83 12.69
CA ASP A 158 -4.46 -2.22 12.93
C ASP A 158 -4.59 -2.80 14.34
N ASN A 159 -5.69 -2.50 15.01
CA ASN A 159 -5.95 -2.86 16.40
C ASN A 159 -4.95 -2.31 17.43
N ALA A 160 -4.26 -1.22 17.08
CA ALA A 160 -3.47 -0.47 18.05
C ALA A 160 -4.32 0.01 19.25
N PRO A 161 -3.77 0.02 20.48
CA PRO A 161 -4.47 0.51 21.67
C PRO A 161 -5.06 1.92 21.51
N TRP A 162 -4.33 2.82 20.83
CA TRP A 162 -4.69 4.22 20.57
C TRP A 162 -5.48 4.43 19.27
N SER A 163 -5.91 3.34 18.60
CA SER A 163 -6.76 3.43 17.42
C SER A 163 -8.15 3.95 17.80
N ILE A 164 -8.60 5.01 17.13
CA ILE A 164 -9.98 5.53 17.25
C ILE A 164 -11.01 4.57 16.65
N LYS A 165 -10.57 3.74 15.69
CA LYS A 165 -11.44 2.79 14.98
C LYS A 165 -11.82 1.62 15.88
N PRO A 166 -13.02 1.03 15.69
CA PRO A 166 -13.47 -0.10 16.47
C PRO A 166 -12.45 -1.24 16.41
N LYS A 167 -12.10 -1.75 17.58
CA LYS A 167 -11.15 -2.84 17.74
C LYS A 167 -11.75 -4.11 17.16
N LYS A 168 -10.93 -4.88 16.43
CA LYS A 168 -11.35 -6.18 15.90
C LYS A 168 -11.20 -7.21 17.02
N THR A 169 -12.28 -7.89 17.33
CA THR A 169 -12.28 -9.07 18.20
C THR A 169 -12.32 -10.32 17.34
N TYR A 170 -11.75 -11.41 17.84
CA TYR A 170 -11.90 -12.74 17.30
C TYR A 170 -12.42 -13.65 18.41
N VAL A 171 -13.22 -14.64 18.04
CA VAL A 171 -13.72 -15.65 18.98
C VAL A 171 -12.64 -16.71 19.08
N ASN A 172 -12.10 -16.93 20.26
CA ASN A 172 -11.19 -18.04 20.53
C ASN A 172 -11.92 -19.38 20.35
N ASP A 173 -11.18 -20.47 20.23
CA ASP A 173 -11.75 -21.84 20.22
C ASP A 173 -12.60 -22.15 21.47
N GLU A 174 -12.42 -21.36 22.54
CA GLU A 174 -13.13 -21.42 23.82
C GLU A 174 -14.46 -20.63 23.84
N GLY A 175 -14.79 -19.91 22.76
CA GLY A 175 -16.02 -19.11 22.64
C GLY A 175 -15.93 -17.69 23.21
N ASP A 176 -14.78 -17.31 23.77
CA ASP A 176 -14.53 -15.97 24.31
C ASP A 176 -14.13 -14.97 23.21
N GLU A 177 -14.69 -13.75 23.28
CA GLU A 177 -14.31 -12.64 22.40
C GLU A 177 -13.01 -11.99 22.89
N VAL A 178 -11.90 -12.26 22.20
CA VAL A 178 -10.58 -11.69 22.51
C VAL A 178 -10.19 -10.64 21.48
N LEU A 179 -9.51 -9.59 21.94
CA LEU A 179 -8.97 -8.54 21.08
C LEU A 179 -7.89 -9.13 20.16
N ALA A 180 -8.01 -8.92 18.85
CA ALA A 180 -7.00 -9.35 17.89
C ALA A 180 -5.61 -8.75 18.23
N PRO A 181 -4.51 -9.46 18.00
CA PRO A 181 -3.20 -8.86 18.15
C PRO A 181 -3.01 -7.69 17.17
N PRO A 182 -2.20 -6.67 17.53
CA PRO A 182 -1.93 -5.55 16.65
C PRO A 182 -1.25 -6.06 15.36
N LYS A 183 -1.84 -5.75 14.21
CA LYS A 183 -1.33 -6.16 12.89
C LYS A 183 -0.82 -4.95 12.13
N ALA A 184 0.45 -4.98 11.72
CA ALA A 184 1.03 -3.93 10.90
C ALA A 184 0.72 -4.12 9.41
N ARG A 185 0.47 -3.00 8.73
CA ARG A 185 0.43 -2.88 7.27
C ARG A 185 1.35 -1.76 6.85
N PHE A 186 2.22 -2.02 5.89
CA PHE A 186 3.17 -1.03 5.38
C PHE A 186 2.61 -0.32 4.15
N ILE A 187 2.96 0.96 4.03
CA ILE A 187 2.64 1.79 2.88
C ILE A 187 3.93 2.44 2.40
N GLU A 188 4.30 2.16 1.16
CA GLU A 188 5.44 2.81 0.53
C GLU A 188 5.01 4.23 0.07
N PRO A 189 5.58 5.30 0.63
CA PRO A 189 5.13 6.67 0.37
C PRO A 189 5.33 7.14 -1.07
N SER A 190 6.32 6.60 -1.78
CA SER A 190 6.65 7.00 -3.16
C SER A 190 5.70 6.40 -4.20
N THR A 191 5.24 5.17 -3.96
CA THR A 191 4.37 4.40 -4.88
C THR A 191 2.91 4.41 -4.46
N GLY A 192 2.63 4.53 -3.16
CA GLY A 192 1.32 4.33 -2.56
C GLY A 192 0.93 2.85 -2.44
N PHE A 193 1.87 1.92 -2.64
CA PHE A 193 1.59 0.50 -2.50
C PHE A 193 1.47 0.11 -1.04
N ILE A 194 0.43 -0.67 -0.76
CA ILE A 194 0.18 -1.25 0.55
C ILE A 194 0.73 -2.67 0.50
N CYS A 195 1.56 -3.02 1.46
CA CYS A 195 2.15 -4.34 1.59
C CYS A 195 2.05 -4.83 3.04
N ASP A 196 1.94 -6.14 3.20
CA ASP A 196 1.93 -6.76 4.51
C ASP A 196 3.36 -6.91 5.06
N THR A 197 3.47 -7.27 6.34
CA THR A 197 4.76 -7.47 7.03
C THR A 197 5.63 -8.57 6.43
N HIS A 198 5.05 -9.46 5.61
CA HIS A 198 5.75 -10.51 4.87
C HIS A 198 6.52 -10.00 3.65
N CYS A 199 6.38 -8.72 3.29
CA CYS A 199 7.05 -8.16 2.13
C CYS A 199 8.57 -8.09 2.33
N LYS A 200 9.34 -8.57 1.35
CA LYS A 200 10.82 -8.61 1.40
C LYS A 200 11.49 -7.27 1.08
N GLN A 201 10.71 -6.27 0.68
CA GLN A 201 11.20 -4.95 0.29
C GLN A 201 11.90 -4.24 1.45
N TYR A 202 11.41 -4.48 2.68
CA TYR A 202 11.99 -3.97 3.91
C TYR A 202 12.78 -5.08 4.60
N ILE A 203 13.98 -4.73 5.05
CA ILE A 203 14.95 -5.69 5.57
C ILE A 203 15.06 -5.53 7.08
N ILE A 204 15.25 -4.29 7.54
CA ILE A 204 15.43 -3.96 8.96
C ILE A 204 14.56 -2.74 9.29
N ILE A 205 13.96 -2.76 10.47
CA ILE A 205 13.29 -1.64 11.14
C ILE A 205 14.11 -1.28 12.38
N ASP A 206 14.64 -0.05 12.41
CA ASP A 206 15.43 0.47 13.52
C ASP A 206 14.54 1.20 14.53
N SER A 207 13.64 2.05 14.02
CA SER A 207 12.80 2.90 14.86
C SER A 207 11.53 3.31 14.15
N VAL A 208 10.54 3.69 14.94
CA VAL A 208 9.22 4.12 14.50
C VAL A 208 8.82 5.34 15.29
N TRP A 209 8.22 6.35 14.66
CA TRP A 209 7.77 7.54 15.37
C TRP A 209 6.47 8.08 14.83
N ASP A 210 5.78 8.83 15.68
CA ASP A 210 4.54 9.50 15.33
C ASP A 210 4.55 10.93 15.91
N HIS A 211 3.36 11.52 16.05
CA HIS A 211 3.17 12.84 16.63
C HIS A 211 3.31 12.89 18.17
N GLN A 212 3.30 11.75 18.85
CA GLN A 212 3.32 11.64 20.31
C GLN A 212 4.68 11.18 20.82
N ASN A 213 5.28 10.18 20.17
CA ASN A 213 6.49 9.54 20.66
C ASN A 213 7.42 9.03 19.55
N TYR A 214 8.62 8.65 19.99
CA TYR A 214 9.63 7.97 19.20
C TYR A 214 9.96 6.64 19.87
N TYR A 215 9.77 5.55 19.14
CA TYR A 215 9.98 4.18 19.59
C TYR A 215 11.21 3.58 18.90
N VAL A 216 12.10 2.99 19.70
CA VAL A 216 13.26 2.24 19.24
C VAL A 216 12.93 0.75 19.30
N ASN A 217 13.26 0.03 18.22
CA ASN A 217 13.06 -1.40 18.17
C ASN A 217 14.19 -2.11 18.94
N MET A 218 13.82 -2.87 19.97
CA MET A 218 14.76 -3.62 20.81
C MET A 218 14.72 -5.13 20.53
N GLN A 219 13.86 -5.57 19.61
CA GLN A 219 13.68 -6.97 19.27
C GLN A 219 14.82 -7.49 18.39
N ASN A 220 15.28 -8.71 18.68
CA ASN A 220 16.11 -9.48 17.76
C ASN A 220 15.21 -10.34 16.88
N TYR A 221 15.20 -10.07 15.57
CA TYR A 221 14.42 -10.81 14.58
C TYR A 221 15.26 -11.03 13.32
N GLN A 222 14.93 -12.07 12.56
CA GLN A 222 15.59 -12.33 11.27
C GLN A 222 14.81 -11.71 10.12
N ARG A 223 13.48 -11.68 10.22
CA ARG A 223 12.58 -11.12 9.21
C ARG A 223 11.60 -10.13 9.82
N VAL A 224 11.28 -9.07 9.07
CA VAL A 224 10.32 -8.04 9.49
C VAL A 224 8.92 -8.63 9.80
N SER A 225 8.58 -9.77 9.20
CA SER A 225 7.34 -10.50 9.47
C SER A 225 7.21 -11.05 10.88
N GLU A 226 8.34 -11.28 11.58
CA GLU A 226 8.37 -11.85 12.94
C GLU A 226 8.21 -10.78 14.02
N LEU A 227 8.24 -9.49 13.62
CA LEU A 227 8.22 -8.37 14.55
C LEU A 227 6.86 -8.26 15.25
N ARG A 228 6.89 -8.14 16.58
CA ARG A 228 5.70 -7.89 17.39
C ARG A 228 5.41 -6.40 17.44
N TRP A 229 4.19 -6.02 17.08
CA TRP A 229 3.74 -4.61 16.99
C TRP A 229 3.02 -4.12 18.25
N ASN A 230 3.31 -4.73 19.41
CA ASN A 230 2.77 -4.27 20.68
C ASN A 230 3.68 -3.20 21.29
N LEU A 231 3.32 -1.93 21.12
CA LEU A 231 4.12 -0.80 21.63
C LEU A 231 3.94 -0.53 23.13
N GLN A 232 3.08 -1.28 23.83
CA GLN A 232 2.98 -1.21 25.29
C GLN A 232 4.06 -2.04 26.00
N ASP A 233 4.72 -2.96 25.29
CA ASP A 233 5.79 -3.76 25.86
C ASP A 233 7.14 -3.07 25.69
N ASN A 234 7.63 -2.48 26.78
CA ASN A 234 8.92 -1.79 26.84
C ASN A 234 10.14 -2.69 26.54
N LYS A 235 9.98 -4.02 26.56
CA LYS A 235 11.05 -4.95 26.15
C LYS A 235 11.21 -5.00 24.63
N ASP A 236 10.10 -4.82 23.94
CA ASP A 236 9.98 -4.93 22.49
C ASP A 236 10.20 -3.57 21.82
N TRP A 237 9.60 -2.52 22.38
CA TRP A 237 9.69 -1.15 21.91
C TRP A 237 9.98 -0.19 23.05
N GLU A 238 11.14 0.48 23.01
CA GLU A 238 11.50 1.47 24.01
C GLU A 238 11.12 2.87 23.53
N HIS A 239 10.33 3.61 24.31
CA HIS A 239 9.97 4.99 23.99
C HIS A 239 10.99 5.99 24.54
N ILE A 240 11.26 7.05 23.78
CA ILE A 240 12.21 8.10 24.19
C ILE A 240 11.52 9.25 24.94
N LEU A 241 10.30 9.62 24.55
CA LEU A 241 9.59 10.76 25.13
C LEU A 241 8.64 10.28 26.26
N PRO A 242 8.64 10.95 27.41
CA PRO A 242 7.62 10.74 28.44
C PRO A 242 6.29 11.34 27.99
N GLY A 243 5.18 10.66 28.27
CA GLY A 243 3.83 11.17 27.96
C GLY A 243 2.99 10.25 27.08
N GLU A 244 3.10 8.93 27.23
CA GLU A 244 2.21 8.00 26.54
C GLU A 244 0.73 8.36 26.78
N PRO A 245 -0.12 8.23 25.75
CA PRO A 245 -1.56 8.35 25.91
C PRO A 245 -2.04 7.44 27.04
N PRO A 246 -3.07 7.84 27.81
CA PRO A 246 -3.64 7.02 28.87
C PRO A 246 -3.96 5.58 28.42
N GLU A 247 -4.33 5.40 27.15
CA GLU A 247 -4.67 4.12 26.52
C GLU A 247 -3.47 3.18 26.35
N MET A 248 -2.25 3.72 26.32
CA MET A 248 -1.01 2.95 26.19
C MET A 248 -0.40 2.57 27.55
N ARG A 249 -0.77 3.27 28.63
CA ARG A 249 -0.26 3.02 29.98
C ARG A 249 -0.81 1.71 30.55
N SER A 250 0.07 0.81 30.96
CA SER A 250 -0.32 -0.38 31.74
C SER A 250 -0.44 -0.01 33.22
N PHE A 251 -1.67 0.17 33.71
CA PHE A 251 -1.89 0.35 35.14
C PHE A 251 -1.73 -1.00 35.84
N THR A 252 -0.70 -1.16 36.66
CA THR A 252 -0.66 -2.28 37.61
C THR A 252 -1.85 -2.14 38.55
N ALA A 253 -2.80 -3.09 38.47
CA ALA A 253 -3.94 -3.18 39.38
C ALA A 253 -3.45 -3.47 40.81
N GLY A 254 -3.00 -2.42 41.48
CA GLY A 254 -2.55 -2.44 42.87
C GLY A 254 -3.22 -1.29 43.62
N SER A 255 -4.25 -1.67 44.39
CA SER A 255 -4.98 -0.89 45.40
C SER A 255 -5.74 0.38 44.94
N ASP A 256 -7.03 0.42 45.31
CA ASP A 256 -8.01 1.50 45.09
C ASP A 256 -7.59 2.91 45.58
N GLU A 257 -6.42 3.06 46.21
CA GLU A 257 -5.89 4.35 46.66
C GLU A 257 -5.13 5.11 45.54
N ASN A 258 -4.71 4.43 44.47
CA ASN A 258 -3.85 4.99 43.41
C ASN A 258 -4.55 5.81 42.32
N ILE A 259 -5.89 5.85 42.29
CA ILE A 259 -6.63 6.60 41.25
C ILE A 259 -6.48 8.11 41.46
N SER A 260 -6.27 8.56 42.71
CA SER A 260 -6.11 9.99 43.03
C SER A 260 -4.66 10.50 42.89
N GLU A 261 -3.66 9.64 43.10
CA GLU A 261 -2.24 9.96 42.86
C GLU A 261 -1.86 9.93 41.39
N SER A 262 -2.49 9.09 40.57
CA SER A 262 -2.21 8.97 39.13
C SER A 262 -2.56 10.22 38.31
N ILE A 263 -3.59 10.97 38.70
CA ILE A 263 -3.92 12.27 38.07
C ILE A 263 -2.90 13.35 38.48
N ARG A 264 -2.32 13.26 39.68
CA ARG A 264 -1.27 14.18 40.16
C ARG A 264 0.06 13.95 39.45
N SER A 265 0.44 12.71 39.18
CA SER A 265 1.64 12.37 38.41
C SER A 265 1.65 12.94 36.99
N LEU A 266 0.47 13.17 36.39
CA LEU A 266 0.35 13.74 35.05
C LEU A 266 0.86 15.18 34.96
N GLY A 267 0.76 15.96 36.06
CA GLY A 267 1.29 17.32 36.15
C GLY A 267 2.72 17.41 36.69
N GLU A 268 3.23 16.33 37.29
CA GLU A 268 4.59 16.23 37.86
C GLU A 268 5.59 15.55 36.94
N GLU A 269 5.13 14.77 35.94
CA GLU A 269 5.91 14.49 34.75
C GLU A 269 6.27 15.85 34.15
N LYS A 270 7.46 16.36 34.47
CA LYS A 270 8.07 17.50 33.78
C LYS A 270 8.18 17.08 32.33
N HIS A 271 7.11 17.32 31.58
CA HIS A 271 7.06 17.05 30.16
C HIS A 271 8.30 17.72 29.59
N LEU A 272 9.12 16.99 28.86
CA LEU A 272 9.97 17.64 27.88
C LEU A 272 8.99 18.45 27.06
N ASP A 273 8.96 19.78 27.25
CA ASP A 273 8.08 20.68 26.51
C ASP A 273 8.31 20.34 25.04
N THR A 274 7.37 19.60 24.46
CA THR A 274 7.53 19.11 23.12
C THR A 274 7.57 20.36 22.24
N ILE A 275 8.43 20.32 21.23
CA ILE A 275 8.62 21.47 20.35
C ILE A 275 7.23 21.84 19.81
N ARG A 276 6.78 23.08 20.05
CA ARG A 276 5.54 23.61 19.47
C ARG A 276 5.51 23.25 18.00
N SER A 277 4.36 22.77 17.50
CA SER A 277 4.23 22.38 16.10
C SER A 277 4.90 23.43 15.20
N TRP A 278 5.98 23.01 14.53
CA TRP A 278 6.75 23.82 13.59
C TRP A 278 6.17 23.69 12.17
N VAL A 279 4.96 23.13 12.06
CA VAL A 279 4.28 22.78 10.83
C VAL A 279 2.96 23.55 10.74
N ASP A 280 2.76 24.23 9.61
CA ASP A 280 1.49 24.88 9.27
C ASP A 280 0.42 23.85 8.93
N LYS A 281 -0.86 24.25 9.06
CA LYS A 281 -1.99 23.41 8.65
C LYS A 281 -1.84 23.01 7.18
N LEU A 282 -1.85 21.70 6.93
CA LEU A 282 -1.79 21.17 5.57
C LEU A 282 -3.07 21.58 4.82
N HIS A 283 -2.90 22.30 3.73
CA HIS A 283 -3.98 22.77 2.87
C HIS A 283 -3.61 22.50 1.41
N ILE A 284 -4.49 21.80 0.69
CA ILE A 284 -4.34 21.51 -0.73
C ILE A 284 -5.40 22.33 -1.46
N GLY A 285 -4.97 23.29 -2.29
CA GLY A 285 -5.90 24.10 -3.09
C GLY A 285 -6.52 23.29 -4.24
N LEU A 286 -7.68 23.74 -4.75
CA LEU A 286 -8.37 23.08 -5.87
C LEU A 286 -7.46 22.93 -7.10
N LYS A 287 -6.76 24.01 -7.49
CA LYS A 287 -5.79 23.98 -8.58
C LYS A 287 -4.72 22.92 -8.35
N GLU A 288 -4.19 22.85 -7.13
CA GLU A 288 -3.14 21.88 -6.82
C GLU A 288 -3.64 20.44 -6.83
N PHE A 289 -4.88 20.24 -6.40
CA PHE A 289 -5.57 18.96 -6.43
C PHE A 289 -5.83 18.49 -7.88
N GLU A 290 -6.28 19.37 -8.76
CA GLU A 290 -6.51 19.08 -10.17
C GLU A 290 -5.21 18.78 -10.92
N GLU A 291 -4.16 19.57 -10.64
CA GLU A 291 -2.85 19.40 -11.25
C GLU A 291 -2.18 18.08 -10.87
N ARG A 292 -2.47 17.49 -9.71
CA ARG A 292 -2.04 16.17 -9.16
C ARG A 292 -0.53 15.82 -9.23
N PHE A 293 0.09 15.95 -10.40
CA PHE A 293 1.50 15.75 -10.73
C PHE A 293 2.20 17.09 -11.01
N PRO A 294 3.46 17.31 -10.57
CA PRO A 294 4.19 18.56 -10.80
C PRO A 294 4.30 19.01 -12.26
N HIS A 295 4.30 18.06 -13.20
CA HIS A 295 4.40 18.32 -14.64
C HIS A 295 3.12 17.95 -15.39
N LEU A 296 1.99 17.84 -14.69
CA LEU A 296 0.69 17.38 -15.22
C LEU A 296 0.67 15.96 -15.81
N GLN A 297 1.80 15.24 -15.72
CA GLN A 297 1.94 13.87 -16.18
C GLN A 297 2.90 13.10 -15.27
N LYS A 298 2.72 11.78 -15.20
CA LYS A 298 3.59 10.84 -14.50
C LYS A 298 3.64 9.54 -15.30
N THR A 299 4.85 9.13 -15.69
CA THR A 299 5.10 7.84 -16.35
C THR A 299 5.75 6.89 -15.36
N ILE A 300 5.26 5.66 -15.31
CA ILE A 300 5.74 4.59 -14.42
C ILE A 300 6.00 3.35 -15.28
N TYR A 301 7.15 2.73 -15.05
CA TYR A 301 7.58 1.51 -15.74
C TYR A 301 7.37 0.32 -14.80
N TYR A 302 6.65 -0.68 -15.27
CA TYR A 302 6.36 -1.96 -14.63
C TYR A 302 6.93 -3.11 -15.45
N ALA A 303 6.94 -4.32 -14.91
CA ALA A 303 7.32 -5.53 -15.65
C ALA A 303 6.37 -5.70 -16.85
N GLY A 304 6.90 -5.59 -18.07
CA GLY A 304 6.14 -5.69 -19.32
C GLY A 304 5.07 -4.60 -19.55
N ALA A 305 5.04 -3.51 -18.78
CA ALA A 305 4.02 -2.48 -18.91
C ALA A 305 4.52 -1.06 -18.64
N VAL A 306 4.01 -0.09 -19.41
CA VAL A 306 4.23 1.35 -19.18
C VAL A 306 2.90 2.02 -18.88
N HIS A 307 2.83 2.65 -17.71
CA HIS A 307 1.65 3.37 -17.25
C HIS A 307 1.92 4.87 -17.23
N GLU A 308 1.23 5.59 -18.10
CA GLU A 308 1.23 7.05 -18.17
C GLU A 308 -0.06 7.58 -17.55
N ARG A 309 0.08 8.46 -16.57
CA ARG A 309 -1.03 9.14 -15.90
C ARG A 309 -0.95 10.61 -16.20
N PHE A 310 -2.09 11.19 -16.55
CA PHE A 310 -2.25 12.60 -16.86
C PHE A 310 -3.16 13.25 -15.83
N SER A 311 -2.91 14.53 -15.57
CA SER A 311 -3.77 15.33 -14.71
C SER A 311 -5.07 15.67 -15.43
N ARG A 312 -6.14 15.88 -14.67
CA ARG A 312 -7.43 16.24 -15.25
C ARG A 312 -7.29 17.51 -16.08
N TYR A 313 -7.92 17.52 -17.26
CA TYR A 313 -7.89 18.63 -18.20
C TYR A 313 -6.51 19.04 -18.73
N SER A 314 -5.44 18.29 -18.43
CA SER A 314 -4.10 18.59 -18.97
C SER A 314 -4.01 18.29 -20.47
N GLN A 315 -4.62 17.19 -20.90
CA GLN A 315 -4.68 16.77 -22.29
C GLN A 315 -5.90 17.39 -22.96
N ARG A 316 -5.73 17.97 -24.15
CA ARG A 316 -6.84 18.52 -24.95
C ARG A 316 -7.89 17.46 -25.28
N ASP A 317 -7.46 16.21 -25.41
CA ASP A 317 -8.31 15.09 -25.77
C ASP A 317 -9.09 14.51 -24.57
N GLY A 318 -8.91 15.04 -23.36
CA GLY A 318 -9.56 14.52 -22.14
C GLY A 318 -8.98 13.19 -21.64
N LYS A 319 -7.79 12.84 -22.10
CA LYS A 319 -7.09 11.60 -21.74
C LYS A 319 -6.59 11.66 -20.30
N SER A 320 -7.01 10.70 -19.48
CA SER A 320 -6.63 10.62 -18.07
C SER A 320 -5.49 9.63 -17.85
N GLU A 321 -5.53 8.45 -18.48
CA GLU A 321 -4.56 7.38 -18.28
C GLU A 321 -4.26 6.66 -19.60
N GLN A 322 -3.03 6.16 -19.75
CA GLN A 322 -2.64 5.25 -20.82
C GLN A 322 -1.81 4.11 -20.23
N LEU A 323 -2.20 2.87 -20.55
CA LEU A 323 -1.47 1.67 -20.19
C LEU A 323 -1.05 0.96 -21.47
N THR A 324 0.26 0.80 -21.67
CA THR A 324 0.81 0.06 -22.81
C THR A 324 1.48 -1.20 -22.29
N LEU A 325 0.99 -2.36 -22.72
CA LEU A 325 1.61 -3.65 -22.46
C LEU A 325 2.61 -3.96 -23.56
N TYR A 326 3.69 -4.62 -23.19
CA TYR A 326 4.78 -5.02 -24.06
C TYR A 326 5.00 -6.53 -23.94
N ASN A 327 5.41 -7.15 -25.03
CA ASN A 327 5.79 -8.56 -25.02
C ASN A 327 7.23 -8.75 -24.50
N ASP A 328 8.06 -7.70 -24.59
CA ASP A 328 9.46 -7.68 -24.18
C ASP A 328 9.70 -6.84 -22.93
N ASP A 329 10.67 -7.26 -22.12
CA ASP A 329 11.18 -6.50 -20.96
C ASP A 329 11.94 -5.22 -21.36
N GLU A 330 12.36 -5.11 -22.64
CA GLU A 330 13.04 -3.92 -23.17
C GLU A 330 12.08 -2.84 -23.70
N TYR A 331 10.76 -3.03 -23.58
CA TYR A 331 9.72 -2.09 -24.02
C TYR A 331 9.79 -1.69 -25.51
N LYS A 332 10.23 -2.60 -26.38
CA LYS A 332 10.35 -2.34 -27.83
C LYS A 332 9.08 -2.68 -28.60
N GLU A 333 8.46 -3.81 -28.28
CA GLU A 333 7.30 -4.34 -29.00
C GLU A 333 6.02 -4.17 -28.17
N PRO A 334 5.21 -3.11 -28.43
CA PRO A 334 3.94 -2.92 -27.75
C PRO A 334 2.90 -3.93 -28.26
N SER A 335 2.19 -4.60 -27.35
CA SER A 335 1.16 -5.58 -27.68
C SER A 335 -0.23 -4.96 -27.64
N ILE A 336 -0.62 -4.40 -26.49
CA ILE A 336 -1.94 -3.80 -26.28
C ILE A 336 -1.77 -2.43 -25.64
N ARG A 337 -2.46 -1.44 -26.18
CA ARG A 337 -2.52 -0.08 -25.61
C ARG A 337 -3.95 0.25 -25.19
N TRP A 338 -4.12 0.45 -23.90
CA TRP A 338 -5.33 0.98 -23.29
C TRP A 338 -5.20 2.49 -23.10
N GLN A 339 -6.25 3.22 -23.45
CA GLN A 339 -6.36 4.66 -23.21
C GLN A 339 -7.68 4.92 -22.50
N TYR A 340 -7.62 5.59 -21.36
CA TYR A 340 -8.78 5.97 -20.57
C TYR A 340 -9.03 7.47 -20.70
N TYR A 341 -10.31 7.83 -20.78
CA TYR A 341 -10.77 9.19 -20.98
C TYR A 341 -11.78 9.57 -19.90
N GLU A 342 -11.72 10.83 -19.47
CA GLU A 342 -12.67 11.40 -18.51
C GLU A 342 -13.21 12.73 -19.05
N ASN A 343 -14.47 13.04 -18.73
CA ASN A 343 -15.09 14.35 -18.97
C ASN A 343 -15.13 14.80 -20.44
N ARG A 344 -15.19 13.85 -21.39
CA ARG A 344 -15.43 14.18 -22.81
C ARG A 344 -16.92 14.30 -23.11
N SER A 345 -17.26 15.19 -24.04
CA SER A 345 -18.65 15.43 -24.49
C SER A 345 -19.23 14.26 -25.27
N ASP A 346 -18.39 13.45 -25.92
CA ASP A 346 -18.79 12.26 -26.69
C ASP A 346 -18.98 11.00 -25.83
N LEU A 347 -18.83 11.14 -24.50
CA LEU A 347 -18.96 10.07 -23.53
C LEU A 347 -17.99 8.90 -23.76
N LEU A 348 -16.84 9.12 -24.44
CA LEU A 348 -15.81 8.10 -24.60
C LEU A 348 -15.17 7.78 -23.24
N GLN A 349 -15.15 6.49 -22.90
CA GLN A 349 -14.61 6.00 -21.64
C GLN A 349 -13.23 5.36 -21.82
N GLN A 350 -13.10 4.46 -22.80
CA GLN A 350 -11.86 3.74 -23.05
C GLN A 350 -11.69 3.41 -24.53
N ILE A 351 -10.43 3.36 -24.96
CA ILE A 351 -10.00 2.81 -26.24
C ILE A 351 -8.99 1.70 -25.96
N LYS A 352 -9.24 0.51 -26.51
CA LYS A 352 -8.31 -0.61 -26.54
C LYS A 352 -7.77 -0.77 -27.95
N LEU A 353 -6.46 -0.55 -28.12
CA LEU A 353 -5.75 -0.73 -29.38
C LEU A 353 -4.92 -2.02 -29.31
N PHE A 354 -5.16 -2.95 -30.22
CA PHE A 354 -4.34 -4.13 -30.42
C PHE A 354 -3.26 -3.80 -31.45
N CYS A 355 -2.01 -3.67 -31.01
CA CYS A 355 -0.92 -3.24 -31.89
C CYS A 355 -0.57 -4.28 -32.95
N GLU A 356 -0.74 -5.57 -32.67
CA GLU A 356 -0.49 -6.66 -33.63
C GLU A 356 -1.46 -6.64 -34.82
N ASN A 357 -2.75 -6.42 -34.55
CA ASN A 357 -3.81 -6.55 -35.55
C ASN A 357 -4.33 -5.19 -36.06
N GLY A 358 -3.92 -4.08 -35.44
CA GLY A 358 -4.46 -2.74 -35.69
C GLY A 358 -5.94 -2.59 -35.30
N LYS A 359 -6.53 -3.57 -34.59
CA LYS A 359 -7.93 -3.53 -34.16
C LYS A 359 -8.09 -2.48 -33.05
N ILE A 360 -9.14 -1.67 -33.16
CA ILE A 360 -9.51 -0.65 -32.18
C ILE A 360 -10.89 -0.99 -31.62
N GLU A 361 -10.99 -1.09 -30.30
CA GLU A 361 -12.26 -1.24 -29.59
C GLU A 361 -12.49 0.01 -28.74
N GLU A 362 -13.59 0.71 -29.02
CA GLU A 362 -13.98 1.92 -28.30
C GLU A 362 -15.19 1.59 -27.41
N THR A 363 -15.15 2.05 -26.15
CA THR A 363 -16.27 1.91 -25.22
C THR A 363 -16.71 3.29 -24.74
N PHE A 364 -18.01 3.51 -24.75
CA PHE A 364 -18.65 4.77 -24.38
C PHE A 364 -19.56 4.58 -23.16
N TYR A 365 -19.80 5.66 -22.40
CA TYR A 365 -20.81 5.66 -21.34
C TYR A 365 -22.23 5.54 -21.90
N LYS A 366 -23.14 4.99 -21.09
CA LYS A 366 -24.58 4.94 -21.37
C LYS A 366 -25.12 6.36 -21.59
N GLY A 367 -26.00 6.53 -22.58
CA GLY A 367 -26.65 7.82 -22.88
C GLY A 367 -26.13 8.54 -24.14
N ARG A 368 -25.28 7.90 -24.95
CA ARG A 368 -24.90 8.44 -26.26
C ARG A 368 -26.09 8.36 -27.23
N ASN A 369 -26.35 9.45 -27.95
CA ASN A 369 -27.48 9.54 -28.90
C ASN A 369 -27.45 8.47 -30.00
N ASP A 370 -26.26 8.01 -30.38
CA ASP A 370 -26.03 7.01 -31.43
C ASP A 370 -26.10 5.55 -30.94
N SER A 371 -26.38 5.32 -29.66
CA SER A 371 -26.49 3.94 -29.15
C SER A 371 -27.75 3.26 -29.70
N LEU A 372 -27.60 2.05 -30.23
CA LEU A 372 -28.73 1.19 -30.58
C LEU A 372 -29.64 1.00 -29.34
N ARG A 373 -30.90 1.45 -29.45
CA ARG A 373 -31.91 1.30 -28.38
C ARG A 373 -32.19 -0.16 -28.06
#